data_AF-A0A2L2BQZ0-F1
#
_entry.id   AF-A0A2L2BQZ0-F1
#
_cell.length_a   1.000
_cell.length_b   1.000
_cell.length_c   1.000
_cell.angle_alpha   90.00
_cell.angle_beta   90.00
_cell.angle_gamma   90.00
#
_symmetry.space_group_name_H-M   'P 1'
#
loop_
_entity.id
_entity.type
_entity.pdbx_description
1 polymer ?
#
loop_
_entity_poly.entity_id
_entity_poly.type
_entity_poly.pdbx_seq_one_letter_code
_entity_poly.pdbx_strand_id
1 'polypeptide(L)'
;MHPTPTLSDTERHALHLDGDGWRIQSIYTDRREPPLYEERAALVAERLPQWAVAAGQTAGWVWTGLGKPEPWAVLCATTPALSPIARTQWRPRAKRLERFTLVSVRGLRLLGRMDCAADLLSHQGEDEVAAAQLYSLVTKTELHSVVEQVRDSLSKPARDRARRRAAQVSQWWRDHPVVTR
;
A
#
# COMPACT_ATOMS: atom_id res chain seq x y z
N MET A 1 -12.01 30.27 -16.91
CA MET A 1 -10.99 29.28 -16.51
C MET A 1 -10.28 28.84 -17.79
N HIS A 2 -9.05 29.28 -18.01
CA HIS A 2 -8.25 28.73 -19.09
C HIS A 2 -7.80 27.32 -18.70
N PRO A 3 -7.94 26.31 -19.56
CA PRO A 3 -7.36 25.00 -19.29
C PRO A 3 -5.84 25.16 -19.24
N THR A 4 -5.24 24.89 -18.09
CA THR A 4 -3.80 24.81 -17.95
C THR A 4 -3.31 23.77 -18.96
N PRO A 5 -2.34 24.08 -19.84
CA PRO A 5 -1.85 23.12 -20.81
C PRO A 5 -1.30 21.91 -20.05
N THR A 6 -1.88 20.74 -20.32
CA THR A 6 -1.40 19.47 -19.78
C THR A 6 -0.03 19.19 -20.37
N LEU A 7 1.01 19.29 -19.54
CA LEU A 7 2.39 18.91 -19.89
C LEU A 7 2.44 17.50 -20.47
N SER A 8 3.28 17.29 -21.48
CA SER A 8 3.62 15.96 -22.02
C SER A 8 4.41 15.13 -21.02
N ASP A 9 4.47 13.80 -21.21
CA ASP A 9 5.24 12.90 -20.33
C ASP A 9 6.73 13.24 -20.30
N THR A 10 7.29 13.72 -21.41
CA THR A 10 8.69 14.16 -21.50
C THR A 10 8.94 15.43 -20.68
N GLU A 11 8.05 16.43 -20.80
CA GLU A 11 8.15 17.67 -20.01
C GLU A 11 7.97 17.41 -18.53
N ARG A 12 7.02 16.54 -18.16
CA ARG A 12 6.88 16.07 -16.79
C ARG A 12 8.16 15.39 -16.34
N HIS A 13 8.74 14.49 -17.13
CA HIS A 13 9.97 13.81 -16.76
C HIS A 13 11.12 14.80 -16.49
N ALA A 14 11.28 15.82 -17.32
CA ALA A 14 12.27 16.88 -17.12
C ALA A 14 12.06 17.62 -15.79
N LEU A 15 10.83 18.04 -15.47
CA LEU A 15 10.53 18.68 -14.18
C LEU A 15 10.94 17.83 -12.97
N HIS A 16 10.77 16.50 -13.05
CA HIS A 16 11.20 15.61 -11.98
C HIS A 16 12.72 15.49 -11.88
N LEU A 17 13.44 15.55 -13.00
CA LEU A 17 14.90 15.56 -12.99
C LEU A 17 15.45 16.86 -12.40
N ASP A 18 14.74 17.98 -12.65
CA ASP A 18 15.10 19.30 -12.15
C ASP A 18 14.69 19.53 -10.69
N GLY A 19 14.02 18.55 -10.05
CA GLY A 19 13.54 18.63 -8.67
C GLY A 19 12.27 19.47 -8.49
N ASP A 20 11.60 19.79 -9.60
CA ASP A 20 10.38 20.59 -9.67
C ASP A 20 9.10 19.75 -9.63
N GLY A 21 9.23 18.43 -9.51
CA GLY A 21 8.11 17.51 -9.32
C GLY A 21 8.50 16.33 -8.44
N TRP A 22 7.50 15.67 -7.86
CA TRP A 22 7.66 14.48 -7.03
C TRP A 22 7.24 13.25 -7.80
N ARG A 23 8.13 12.26 -7.87
CA ARG A 23 7.89 10.99 -8.58
C ARG A 23 8.31 9.79 -7.76
N ILE A 24 7.45 8.78 -7.74
CA ILE A 24 7.79 7.42 -7.36
C ILE A 24 7.27 6.46 -8.43
N GLN A 25 8.19 5.78 -9.11
CA GLN A 25 7.85 4.84 -10.19
C GLN A 25 6.95 5.49 -11.26
N SER A 26 5.74 4.95 -11.50
CA SER A 26 4.73 5.49 -12.41
C SER A 26 3.86 6.60 -11.81
N ILE A 27 3.97 6.86 -10.51
CA ILE A 27 3.26 7.94 -9.82
C ILE A 27 4.11 9.21 -9.89
N TYR A 28 3.50 10.31 -10.33
CA TYR A 28 4.14 11.60 -10.43
C TYR A 28 3.16 12.73 -10.14
N THR A 29 3.67 13.86 -9.65
CA THR A 29 2.94 15.11 -9.43
C THR A 29 3.87 16.29 -9.71
N ASP A 30 3.27 17.40 -10.12
CA ASP A 30 3.89 18.71 -10.28
C ASP A 30 4.31 19.38 -8.96
N ARG A 31 3.98 18.78 -7.81
CA ARG A 31 4.42 19.25 -6.50
C ARG A 31 5.79 18.70 -6.15
N ARG A 32 6.64 19.50 -5.51
CA ARG A 32 7.96 19.07 -5.01
C ARG A 32 7.88 18.22 -3.73
N GLU A 33 6.80 18.38 -2.97
CA GLU A 33 6.61 17.72 -1.68
C GLU A 33 6.03 16.31 -1.86
N PRO A 34 6.36 15.36 -0.97
CA PRO A 34 5.71 14.06 -0.95
C PRO A 34 4.19 14.20 -0.73
N PRO A 35 3.37 13.42 -1.46
CA PRO A 35 1.92 13.53 -1.39
C PRO A 35 1.39 13.13 0.00
N LEU A 36 0.39 13.87 0.48
CA LEU A 36 -0.36 13.59 1.70
C LEU A 36 -1.32 12.41 1.51
N TYR A 37 -1.96 11.94 2.59
CA TYR A 37 -2.83 10.76 2.59
C TYR A 37 -3.89 10.77 1.48
N GLU A 38 -4.66 11.85 1.37
CA GLU A 38 -5.72 11.94 0.37
C GLU A 38 -5.17 12.05 -1.06
N GLU A 39 -4.03 12.73 -1.23
CA GLU A 39 -3.35 12.86 -2.53
C GLU A 39 -2.80 11.51 -2.99
N ARG A 40 -2.19 10.74 -2.07
CA ARG A 40 -1.76 9.36 -2.33
C ARG A 40 -2.94 8.48 -2.77
N ALA A 41 -4.09 8.62 -2.11
CA ALA A 41 -5.29 7.88 -2.48
C ALA A 41 -5.76 8.25 -3.90
N ALA A 42 -5.81 9.54 -4.24
CA ALA A 42 -6.18 10.03 -5.57
C ALA A 42 -5.21 9.52 -6.66
N LEU A 43 -3.90 9.63 -6.42
CA LEU A 43 -2.86 9.17 -7.35
C LEU A 43 -2.96 7.66 -7.63
N VAL A 44 -3.34 6.86 -6.63
CA VAL A 44 -3.56 5.42 -6.81
C VAL A 44 -4.91 5.15 -7.50
N ALA A 45 -5.96 5.93 -7.20
CA ALA A 45 -7.26 5.80 -7.85
C ALA A 45 -7.20 6.01 -9.37
N GLU A 46 -6.35 6.93 -9.84
CA GLU A 46 -6.12 7.17 -11.27
C GLU A 46 -5.53 5.97 -12.01
N ARG A 47 -4.86 5.07 -11.29
CA ARG A 47 -4.11 3.95 -11.87
C ARG A 47 -4.83 2.63 -11.72
N LEU A 48 -5.49 2.41 -10.59
CA LEU A 48 -6.17 1.14 -10.33
C LEU A 48 -7.50 1.05 -11.09
N PRO A 49 -7.88 -0.13 -11.60
CA PRO A 49 -9.21 -0.35 -12.15
C PRO A 49 -10.29 -0.13 -11.08
N GLN A 50 -11.48 0.36 -11.47
CA GLN A 50 -12.58 0.66 -10.54
C GLN A 50 -13.02 -0.54 -9.67
N TRP A 51 -12.83 -1.77 -10.15
CA TRP A 51 -13.16 -2.99 -9.41
C TRP A 51 -12.14 -3.34 -8.32
N ALA A 52 -10.93 -2.76 -8.38
CA ALA A 52 -9.82 -3.14 -7.53
C ALA A 52 -9.92 -2.50 -6.15
N VAL A 53 -9.61 -3.29 -5.12
CA VAL A 53 -9.38 -2.81 -3.76
C VAL A 53 -7.89 -2.80 -3.52
N ALA A 54 -7.30 -1.63 -3.24
CA ALA A 54 -5.90 -1.54 -2.88
C ALA A 54 -5.63 -2.31 -1.56
N ALA A 55 -4.55 -3.09 -1.56
CA ALA A 55 -4.15 -3.95 -0.45
C ALA A 55 -2.61 -4.06 -0.39
N GLY A 56 -2.08 -4.90 0.50
CA GLY A 56 -0.66 -5.12 0.66
C GLY A 56 0.15 -3.83 0.74
N GLN A 57 1.27 -3.78 0.02
CA GLN A 57 2.16 -2.63 -0.01
C GLN A 57 1.54 -1.40 -0.69
N THR A 58 0.60 -1.57 -1.63
CA THR A 58 -0.12 -0.44 -2.25
C THR A 58 -1.00 0.28 -1.23
N ALA A 59 -1.81 -0.45 -0.45
CA ALA A 59 -2.59 0.16 0.64
C ALA A 59 -1.68 0.68 1.76
N GLY A 60 -0.63 -0.07 2.10
CA GLY A 60 0.37 0.36 3.08
C GLY A 60 1.02 1.70 2.70
N TRP A 61 1.35 1.90 1.43
CA TRP A 61 1.88 3.16 0.91
C TRP A 61 0.84 4.29 0.97
N VAL A 62 -0.43 4.03 0.64
CA VAL A 62 -1.48 5.05 0.80
C VAL A 62 -1.59 5.48 2.26
N TRP A 63 -1.64 4.55 3.21
CA TRP A 63 -1.73 4.87 4.63
C TRP A 63 -0.51 5.63 5.17
N THR A 64 0.70 5.21 4.80
CA THR A 64 1.93 5.64 5.49
C THR A 64 2.83 6.57 4.68
N GLY A 65 2.72 6.56 3.35
CA GLY A 65 3.68 7.19 2.43
C GLY A 65 5.02 6.45 2.34
N LEU A 66 5.20 5.35 3.07
CA LEU A 66 6.47 4.62 3.14
C LEU A 66 6.57 3.54 2.06
N GLY A 67 7.78 3.38 1.53
CA GLY A 67 8.09 2.39 0.50
C GLY A 67 7.59 2.81 -0.88
N LYS A 68 7.21 1.81 -1.69
CA LYS A 68 6.75 1.98 -3.07
C LYS A 68 5.35 1.39 -3.23
N PRO A 69 4.44 2.06 -3.97
CA PRO A 69 3.08 1.57 -4.19
C PRO A 69 3.01 0.43 -5.22
N GLU A 70 4.00 0.32 -6.11
CA GLU A 70 4.09 -0.77 -7.09
C GLU A 70 5.13 -1.83 -6.68
N PRO A 71 4.91 -3.12 -7.01
CA PRO A 71 3.84 -3.64 -7.88
C PRO A 71 2.45 -3.55 -7.23
N TRP A 72 1.42 -3.28 -8.05
CA TRP A 72 0.06 -3.07 -7.56
C TRP A 72 -0.48 -4.31 -6.85
N ALA A 73 -0.62 -4.22 -5.53
CA ALA A 73 -1.20 -5.25 -4.70
C ALA A 73 -2.70 -4.96 -4.54
N VAL A 74 -3.53 -5.74 -5.23
CA VAL A 74 -4.98 -5.55 -5.24
C VAL A 74 -5.76 -6.81 -4.84
N LEU A 75 -6.91 -6.60 -4.22
CA LEU A 75 -7.93 -7.61 -3.98
C LEU A 75 -9.13 -7.39 -4.89
N CYS A 76 -9.87 -8.47 -5.14
CA CYS A 76 -11.19 -8.41 -5.78
C CYS A 76 -12.10 -9.52 -5.21
N ALA A 77 -13.40 -9.21 -5.01
CA ALA A 77 -14.38 -10.17 -4.50
C ALA A 77 -14.66 -11.33 -5.45
N THR A 78 -14.60 -11.04 -6.76
CA THR A 78 -14.77 -12.01 -7.84
C THR A 78 -13.56 -11.92 -8.75
N THR A 79 -13.01 -13.03 -9.22
CA THR A 79 -11.99 -12.98 -10.28
C THR A 79 -12.60 -12.24 -11.46
N PRO A 80 -12.18 -10.98 -11.76
CA PRO A 80 -12.82 -10.26 -12.84
C PRO A 80 -12.53 -11.02 -14.14
N ALA A 81 -13.42 -10.91 -15.12
CA ALA A 81 -13.16 -11.37 -16.48
C ALA A 81 -12.11 -10.45 -17.12
N LEU A 82 -10.87 -10.57 -16.65
CA LEU A 82 -9.71 -9.84 -17.14
C LEU A 82 -9.20 -10.54 -18.40
N SER A 83 -8.84 -9.75 -19.41
CA SER A 83 -8.06 -10.25 -20.55
C SER A 83 -6.73 -10.84 -20.05
N PRO A 84 -6.10 -11.76 -20.81
CA PRO A 84 -4.80 -12.32 -20.42
C PRO A 84 -3.74 -11.25 -20.08
N ILE A 85 -3.73 -10.14 -20.84
CA ILE A 85 -2.84 -8.99 -20.61
C ILE A 85 -3.19 -8.26 -19.30
N ALA A 86 -4.48 -8.05 -19.02
CA ALA A 86 -4.88 -7.42 -17.75
C ALA A 86 -4.58 -8.32 -16.53
N ARG A 87 -4.62 -9.65 -16.69
CA ARG A 87 -4.26 -10.59 -15.62
C ARG A 87 -2.78 -10.52 -15.27
N THR A 88 -1.90 -10.40 -16.26
CA THR A 88 -0.46 -10.30 -16.01
C THR A 88 -0.12 -8.98 -15.29
N GLN A 89 -0.82 -7.90 -15.61
CA GLN A 89 -0.67 -6.58 -15.00
C GLN A 89 -1.18 -6.52 -13.55
N TRP A 90 -2.41 -6.98 -13.29
CA TRP A 90 -3.07 -6.71 -11.99
C TRP A 90 -2.99 -7.85 -10.98
N ARG A 91 -2.90 -9.11 -11.43
CA ARG A 91 -2.83 -10.33 -10.61
C ARG A 91 -3.67 -10.25 -9.30
N PRO A 92 -4.99 -9.95 -9.39
CA PRO A 92 -5.78 -9.71 -8.19
C PRO A 92 -5.83 -10.96 -7.32
N ARG A 93 -5.58 -10.79 -6.02
CA ARG A 93 -5.74 -11.89 -5.07
C ARG A 93 -7.21 -12.02 -4.73
N ALA A 94 -7.78 -13.20 -4.99
CA ALA A 94 -9.14 -13.51 -4.58
C ALA A 94 -9.15 -13.66 -3.04
N LYS A 95 -9.87 -12.76 -2.39
CA LYS A 95 -10.27 -12.93 -1.00
C LYS A 95 -11.73 -12.54 -0.86
N ARG A 96 -12.40 -13.23 0.05
CA ARG A 96 -13.74 -12.90 0.55
C ARG A 96 -13.73 -11.49 1.16
N LEU A 97 -14.08 -10.48 0.35
CA LEU A 97 -13.99 -9.07 0.72
C LEU A 97 -14.90 -8.72 1.91
N GLU A 98 -15.97 -9.49 2.11
CA GLU A 98 -16.91 -9.34 3.22
C GLU A 98 -16.29 -9.51 4.60
N ARG A 99 -15.06 -10.06 4.67
CA ARG A 99 -14.32 -10.24 5.93
C ARG A 99 -13.39 -9.08 6.26
N PHE A 100 -13.24 -8.11 5.36
CA PHE A 100 -12.35 -6.96 5.55
C PHE A 100 -13.17 -5.69 5.73
N THR A 101 -12.67 -4.82 6.60
CA THR A 101 -13.09 -3.43 6.63
C THR A 101 -12.51 -2.74 5.40
N LEU A 102 -13.37 -2.11 4.60
CA LEU A 102 -12.98 -1.34 3.43
C LEU A 102 -13.20 0.15 3.69
N VAL A 103 -12.25 0.97 3.29
CA VAL A 103 -12.35 2.43 3.34
C VAL A 103 -12.39 2.96 1.91
N SER A 104 -13.11 4.06 1.69
CA SER A 104 -13.11 4.78 0.42
C SER A 104 -12.58 6.19 0.62
N VAL A 105 -11.56 6.57 -0.13
CA VAL A 105 -10.92 7.91 -0.06
C VAL A 105 -10.61 8.37 -1.47
N ARG A 106 -11.09 9.57 -1.85
CA ARG A 106 -10.83 10.19 -3.16
C ARG A 106 -11.04 9.23 -4.35
N GLY A 107 -12.10 8.42 -4.31
CA GLY A 107 -12.43 7.45 -5.36
C GLY A 107 -11.68 6.11 -5.28
N LEU A 108 -10.66 5.99 -4.42
CA LEU A 108 -9.97 4.74 -4.15
C LEU A 108 -10.71 3.91 -3.09
N ARG A 109 -10.91 2.62 -3.36
CA ARG A 109 -11.27 1.62 -2.34
C ARG A 109 -10.00 0.94 -1.85
N LEU A 110 -9.79 0.87 -0.53
CA LEU A 110 -8.62 0.23 0.06
C LEU A 110 -8.97 -0.52 1.35
N LEU A 111 -8.09 -1.45 1.75
CA LEU A 111 -8.18 -2.08 3.07
C LEU A 111 -8.11 -1.04 4.18
N GLY A 112 -9.01 -1.18 5.15
CA GLY A 112 -8.95 -0.45 6.42
C GLY A 112 -7.62 -0.71 7.13
N ARG A 113 -7.23 0.22 8.00
CA ARG A 113 -5.90 0.23 8.64
C ARG A 113 -5.48 -1.12 9.22
N MET A 114 -6.34 -1.74 10.03
CA MET A 114 -6.03 -3.01 10.71
C MET A 114 -6.01 -4.20 9.75
N ASP A 115 -6.91 -4.24 8.78
CA ASP A 115 -6.92 -5.26 7.73
C ASP A 115 -5.71 -5.13 6.80
N CYS A 116 -5.26 -3.90 6.54
CA CYS A 116 -4.03 -3.62 5.82
C CYS A 116 -2.82 -4.15 6.62
N ALA A 117 -2.77 -3.95 7.94
CA ALA A 117 -1.71 -4.50 8.79
C ALA A 117 -1.70 -6.05 8.75
N ALA A 118 -2.87 -6.68 8.86
CA ALA A 118 -3.01 -8.14 8.77
C ALA A 118 -2.53 -8.67 7.40
N ASP A 119 -2.90 -7.98 6.32
CA ASP A 119 -2.47 -8.33 4.97
C ASP A 119 -0.94 -8.11 4.80
N LEU A 120 -0.39 -7.02 5.31
CA LEU A 120 1.06 -6.72 5.30
C LEU A 120 1.89 -7.71 6.10
N LEU A 121 1.35 -8.43 7.09
CA LEU A 121 2.10 -9.49 7.77
C LEU A 121 2.34 -10.71 6.86
N SER A 122 1.40 -11.02 5.98
CA SER A 122 1.36 -12.30 5.27
C SER A 122 1.64 -12.20 3.76
N HIS A 123 1.36 -11.04 3.17
CA HIS A 123 1.48 -10.79 1.74
C HIS A 123 2.93 -10.94 1.25
N GLN A 124 3.10 -11.41 0.01
CA GLN A 124 4.42 -11.47 -0.62
C GLN A 124 4.89 -10.03 -0.93
N GLY A 125 6.19 -9.79 -0.81
CA GLY A 125 6.79 -8.47 -1.01
C GLY A 125 8.05 -8.33 -0.18
N GLU A 126 8.73 -7.19 -0.33
CA GLU A 126 9.93 -6.86 0.45
C GLU A 126 9.62 -6.79 1.96
N ASP A 127 10.26 -7.65 2.75
CA ASP A 127 9.99 -7.81 4.18
C ASP A 127 10.27 -6.50 4.95
N GLU A 128 11.34 -5.78 4.58
CA GLU A 128 11.72 -4.52 5.22
C GLU A 128 10.73 -3.38 4.94
N VAL A 129 10.26 -3.25 3.70
CA VAL A 129 9.24 -2.24 3.34
C VAL A 129 7.94 -2.52 4.08
N ALA A 130 7.51 -3.78 4.11
CA ALA A 130 6.30 -4.17 4.83
C ALA A 130 6.45 -3.92 6.34
N ALA A 131 7.64 -4.20 6.92
CA ALA A 131 7.94 -3.88 8.30
C ALA A 131 7.88 -2.36 8.54
N ALA A 132 8.44 -1.52 7.66
CA ALA A 132 8.43 -0.06 7.82
C ALA A 132 7.00 0.50 7.80
N GLN A 133 6.18 -0.01 6.89
CA GLN A 133 4.76 0.33 6.83
C GLN A 133 4.04 -0.12 8.11
N LEU A 134 4.25 -1.36 8.58
CA LEU A 134 3.67 -1.85 9.84
C LEU A 134 4.10 -0.99 11.04
N TYR A 135 5.38 -0.64 11.12
CA TYR A 135 5.93 0.23 12.17
C TYR A 135 5.20 1.57 12.24
N SER A 136 4.83 2.16 11.09
CA SER A 136 4.06 3.41 11.06
C SER A 136 2.55 3.22 11.25
N LEU A 137 2.02 2.04 10.93
CA LEU A 137 0.58 1.80 10.81
C LEU A 137 -0.08 1.38 12.12
N VAL A 138 0.66 0.70 13.00
CA VAL A 138 0.13 0.09 14.23
C VAL A 138 0.97 0.42 15.46
N THR A 139 0.33 0.34 16.63
CA THR A 139 1.01 0.35 17.93
C THR A 139 1.54 -1.06 18.29
N LYS A 140 2.31 -1.16 19.37
CA LYS A 140 2.83 -2.45 19.87
C LYS A 140 1.71 -3.42 20.26
N THR A 141 0.69 -2.93 20.96
CA THR A 141 -0.46 -3.73 21.39
C THR A 141 -1.27 -4.21 20.18
N GLU A 142 -1.48 -3.32 19.21
CA GLU A 142 -2.17 -3.63 17.96
C GLU A 142 -1.43 -4.69 17.13
N LEU A 143 -0.10 -4.56 16.98
CA LEU A 143 0.70 -5.55 16.25
C LEU A 143 0.56 -6.94 16.87
N HIS A 144 0.63 -7.04 18.21
CA HIS A 144 0.47 -8.30 18.90
C HIS A 144 -0.92 -8.91 18.65
N SER A 145 -1.98 -8.10 18.77
CA SER A 145 -3.35 -8.54 18.49
C SER A 145 -3.53 -9.05 17.06
N VAL A 146 -2.97 -8.34 16.07
CA VAL A 146 -3.09 -8.75 14.66
C VAL A 146 -2.33 -10.04 14.39
N VAL A 147 -1.11 -10.20 14.94
CA VAL A 147 -0.31 -11.42 14.79
C VAL A 147 -1.07 -12.63 15.33
N GLU A 148 -1.64 -12.53 16.53
CA GLU A 148 -2.43 -13.61 17.12
C GLU A 148 -3.68 -13.93 16.28
N GLN A 149 -4.39 -12.91 15.79
CA GLN A 149 -5.58 -13.08 14.96
C GLN A 149 -5.29 -13.84 13.67
N VAL A 150 -4.15 -13.57 13.00
CA VAL A 150 -3.84 -14.20 11.72
C VAL A 150 -3.11 -15.53 11.87
N ARG A 151 -2.43 -15.78 12.99
CA ARG A 151 -1.47 -16.88 13.18
C ARG A 151 -1.94 -18.23 12.64
N ASP A 152 -3.14 -18.64 13.04
CA ASP A 152 -3.63 -20.00 12.77
C ASP A 152 -4.23 -20.13 11.35
N SER A 153 -4.54 -19.01 10.70
CA SER A 153 -5.05 -18.98 9.32
C SER A 153 -3.96 -19.00 8.24
N LEU A 154 -2.69 -18.80 8.63
CA LEU A 154 -1.58 -18.63 7.70
C LEU A 154 -0.88 -19.94 7.35
N SER A 155 -0.55 -20.10 6.08
CA SER A 155 0.36 -21.15 5.62
C SER A 155 1.74 -21.00 6.26
N LYS A 156 2.53 -22.09 6.33
CA LYS A 156 3.88 -22.06 6.94
C LYS A 156 4.76 -20.93 6.36
N PRO A 157 4.89 -20.73 5.03
CA PRO A 157 5.68 -19.63 4.50
C PRO A 157 5.15 -18.24 4.86
N ALA A 158 3.83 -18.09 5.01
CA ALA A 158 3.22 -16.83 5.42
C ALA A 158 3.43 -16.54 6.91
N ARG A 159 3.39 -17.57 7.77
CA ARG A 159 3.75 -17.47 9.19
C ARG A 159 5.20 -17.05 9.38
N ASP A 160 6.13 -17.63 8.61
CA ASP A 160 7.55 -17.28 8.69
C ASP A 160 7.79 -15.81 8.29
N ARG A 161 7.11 -15.31 7.25
CA ARG A 161 7.14 -13.88 6.88
C ARG A 161 6.57 -12.99 7.98
N ALA A 162 5.38 -13.32 8.48
CA ALA A 162 4.73 -12.57 9.55
C ALA A 162 5.62 -12.46 10.79
N ARG A 163 6.27 -13.58 11.17
CA ARG A 163 7.22 -13.63 12.28
C ARG A 163 8.42 -12.72 12.04
N ARG A 164 9.05 -12.76 10.87
CA ARG A 164 10.21 -11.90 10.56
C ARG A 164 9.84 -10.42 10.59
N ARG A 165 8.73 -10.04 9.95
CA ARG A 165 8.25 -8.65 9.92
C ARG A 165 7.92 -8.15 11.32
N ALA A 166 7.17 -8.93 12.10
CA ALA A 166 6.82 -8.55 13.48
C ALA A 166 8.06 -8.44 14.39
N ALA A 167 9.04 -9.34 14.22
CA ALA A 167 10.31 -9.28 14.94
C ALA A 167 11.12 -8.02 14.59
N GLN A 168 11.17 -7.66 13.32
CA GLN A 168 11.86 -6.44 12.85
C GLN A 168 11.20 -5.17 13.39
N VAL A 169 9.87 -5.07 13.33
CA VAL A 169 9.14 -3.93 13.91
C VAL A 169 9.38 -3.84 15.42
N SER A 170 9.35 -4.97 16.12
CA SER A 170 9.63 -5.03 17.56
C SER A 170 11.07 -4.64 17.90
N GLN A 171 12.03 -4.95 17.03
CA GLN A 171 13.41 -4.51 17.15
C GLN A 171 13.49 -2.99 17.02
N TRP A 172 12.90 -2.41 15.97
CA TRP A 172 12.92 -0.96 15.77
C TRP A 172 12.24 -0.17 16.88
N TRP A 173 11.15 -0.66 17.47
CA TRP A 173 10.57 0.01 18.65
C TRP A 173 11.48 -0.02 19.89
N ARG A 174 12.36 -1.01 20.00
CA ARG A 174 13.38 -1.04 21.07
C ARG A 174 14.52 -0.08 20.76
N ASP A 175 14.97 -0.04 19.51
CA ASP A 175 16.12 0.78 19.09
C ASP A 175 15.76 2.27 18.95
N HIS A 176 14.50 2.55 18.60
CA HIS A 176 13.95 3.89 18.39
C HIS A 176 12.68 4.08 19.22
N PRO A 177 12.78 4.18 20.56
CA PRO A 177 11.63 4.41 21.41
C PRO A 177 11.05 5.81 21.12
N VAL A 178 9.94 5.85 20.39
CA VAL A 178 9.19 7.09 20.18
C VAL A 178 8.40 7.38 21.45
N VAL A 179 8.75 8.45 22.17
CA VAL A 179 8.19 8.83 23.48
C VAL A 179 6.69 9.20 23.41
N THR A 180 6.13 9.40 22.22
CA THR A 180 4.80 10.00 22.01
C THR A 180 3.78 9.11 21.29
N ARG A 181 3.98 7.80 21.21
CA ARG A 181 3.02 6.88 20.55
C ARG A 181 1.97 6.30 21.48
#